data_AF-A0A2H0YSF6-F1
#
_entry.id   AF-A0A2H0YSF6-F1
#
_cell.length_a   1.000
_cell.length_b   1.000
_cell.length_c   1.000
_cell.angle_alpha   90.00
_cell.angle_beta   90.00
_cell.angle_gamma   90.00
#
_symmetry.space_group_name_H-M   'P 1'
#
loop_
_entity.id
_entity.type
_entity.pdbx_description
1 polymer ?
#
loop_
_entity_poly.entity_id
_entity_poly.type
_entity_poly.pdbx_seq_one_letter_code
_entity_poly.pdbx_strand_id
1 'polypeptide(L)'
;MTFNATPFGRTGIVRTNHGLFRTPAFMTIATRGTVKTLEAQEVKQLGATIILSNTYHLFLRPGLDVLKKHKGLHAFMQWSGPILTDSGGYQVFSLAKMR
;
A
#
# COMPACT_ATOMS: atom_id res chain seq x y z
N MET A 1 7.55 -0.62 20.05
CA MET A 1 7.10 -1.93 19.51
C MET A 1 7.15 -2.93 20.65
N THR A 2 6.09 -3.70 20.86
CA THR A 2 6.05 -4.78 21.87
C THR A 2 6.02 -6.10 21.11
N PHE A 3 6.92 -7.04 21.44
CA PHE A 3 7.04 -8.32 20.74
C PHE A 3 6.76 -9.48 21.71
N ASN A 4 5.88 -10.40 21.32
CA ASN A 4 5.87 -11.79 21.83
C ASN A 4 6.52 -12.66 20.73
N ALA A 5 7.53 -13.44 21.07
CA ALA A 5 8.38 -14.12 20.08
C ALA A 5 8.51 -15.62 20.34
N THR A 6 8.40 -16.42 19.28
CA THR A 6 8.99 -17.76 19.16
C THR A 6 10.41 -17.62 18.58
N PRO A 7 11.19 -18.69 18.32
CA PRO A 7 12.58 -18.56 17.84
C PRO A 7 12.75 -17.69 16.57
N PHE A 8 11.75 -17.64 15.69
CA PHE A 8 11.79 -16.83 14.45
C PHE A 8 10.52 -16.01 14.19
N GLY A 9 9.41 -16.32 14.86
CA GLY A 9 8.13 -15.62 14.68
C GLY A 9 8.05 -14.39 15.58
N ARG A 10 7.71 -13.23 15.00
CA ARG A 10 7.50 -11.99 15.75
C ARG A 10 6.09 -11.47 15.47
N THR A 11 5.30 -11.32 16.54
CA THR A 11 4.06 -10.55 16.48
C THR A 11 4.25 -9.19 17.15
N GLY A 12 3.52 -8.19 16.68
CA GLY A 12 3.63 -6.84 17.20
C GLY A 12 2.59 -5.92 16.58
N ILE A 13 2.63 -4.66 17.01
CA ILE A 13 1.80 -3.59 16.45
C ILE A 13 2.74 -2.51 15.93
N VAL A 14 2.52 -2.13 14.68
CA VAL A 14 3.18 -0.99 14.04
C VAL A 14 2.20 0.18 14.08
N ARG A 15 2.66 1.32 14.58
CA ARG A 15 1.88 2.56 14.63
C ARG A 15 2.42 3.52 13.58
N THR A 16 1.53 4.07 12.78
CA THR A 16 1.81 5.07 11.74
C THR A 16 0.95 6.30 11.98
N ASN A 17 1.17 7.37 11.21
CA ASN A 17 0.33 8.57 11.26
C ASN A 17 -1.11 8.30 10.78
N HIS A 18 -1.35 7.23 10.02
CA HIS A 18 -2.65 6.90 9.43
C HIS A 18 -3.28 5.65 10.08
N GLY A 19 -2.86 5.31 11.30
CA GLY A 19 -3.40 4.19 12.06
C GLY A 19 -2.37 3.12 12.40
N LEU A 20 -2.86 2.01 12.92
CA LEU A 20 -2.07 0.90 13.41
C LEU A 20 -2.38 -0.39 12.64
N PHE A 21 -1.38 -1.25 12.50
CA PHE A 21 -1.56 -2.59 11.94
C PHE A 21 -0.79 -3.63 12.77
N ARG A 22 -1.28 -4.87 12.78
CA ARG A 22 -0.67 -5.99 13.50
C ARG A 22 0.28 -6.75 12.57
N THR A 23 1.39 -7.25 13.11
CA THR A 23 2.28 -8.17 12.39
C THR A 23 2.13 -9.60 12.91
N PRO A 24 2.27 -10.63 12.06
CA PRO A 24 2.48 -10.55 10.60
C PRO A 24 1.24 -9.98 9.87
N ALA A 25 1.48 -9.17 8.84
CA ALA A 25 0.44 -8.51 8.07
C ALA A 25 0.44 -9.01 6.63
N PHE A 26 -0.73 -9.38 6.11
CA PHE A 26 -0.93 -9.58 4.68
C PHE A 26 -1.38 -8.24 4.07
N MET A 27 -0.66 -7.76 3.06
CA MET A 27 -0.96 -6.48 2.39
C MET A 27 -1.61 -6.73 1.03
N THR A 28 -2.83 -6.24 0.84
CA THR A 28 -3.46 -6.20 -0.48
C THR A 28 -2.73 -5.20 -1.37
N ILE A 29 -2.45 -5.59 -2.61
CA ILE A 29 -1.73 -4.76 -3.58
C ILE A 29 -2.73 -3.92 -4.38
N ALA A 30 -2.60 -2.60 -4.25
CA ALA A 30 -3.27 -1.64 -5.11
C ALA A 30 -2.34 -1.26 -6.29
N THR A 31 -2.72 -1.68 -7.49
CA THR A 31 -2.03 -1.27 -8.72
C THR A 31 -2.80 -0.10 -9.34
N ARG A 32 -2.12 1.03 -9.60
CA ARG A 32 -2.72 2.30 -10.08
C ARG A 32 -3.70 2.97 -9.10
N GLY A 33 -3.51 2.82 -7.80
CA GLY A 33 -4.36 3.49 -6.80
C GLY A 33 -5.72 2.83 -6.58
N THR A 34 -5.89 1.59 -7.05
CA THR A 34 -7.05 0.75 -6.74
C THR A 34 -6.59 -0.66 -6.46
N VAL A 35 -7.20 -1.33 -5.49
CA VAL A 35 -7.15 -2.80 -5.45
C VAL A 35 -8.04 -3.27 -6.59
N LYS A 36 -7.50 -4.12 -7.48
CA LYS A 36 -8.21 -4.53 -8.70
C LYS A 36 -9.58 -5.10 -8.29
N THR A 37 -10.64 -4.61 -8.93
CA THR A 37 -12.06 -4.98 -8.73
C THR A 37 -12.68 -4.70 -7.36
N LEU A 38 -12.03 -3.96 -6.46
CA LEU A 38 -12.58 -3.67 -5.14
C LEU A 38 -12.47 -2.18 -4.78
N GLU A 39 -13.53 -1.62 -4.22
CA GLU A 39 -13.54 -0.32 -3.58
C GLU A 39 -12.77 -0.36 -2.24
N ALA A 40 -12.28 0.80 -1.79
CA ALA A 40 -11.53 0.91 -0.54
C ALA A 40 -12.32 0.40 0.68
N GLN A 41 -13.64 0.58 0.67
CA GLN A 41 -14.52 0.07 1.72
C GLN A 41 -14.58 -1.46 1.73
N GLU A 42 -14.66 -2.11 0.56
CA GLU A 42 -14.68 -3.57 0.45
C GLU A 42 -13.35 -4.17 0.94
N VAL A 43 -12.23 -3.55 0.55
CA VAL A 43 -10.89 -3.95 1.03
C VAL A 43 -10.80 -3.85 2.56
N LYS A 44 -11.39 -2.81 3.15
CA LYS A 44 -11.46 -2.65 4.61
C LYS A 44 -12.35 -3.71 5.27
N GLN A 45 -13.49 -4.03 4.67
CA GLN A 45 -14.42 -5.05 5.16
C GLN A 45 -13.80 -6.46 5.15
N LEU A 46 -12.91 -6.74 4.19
CA LEU A 46 -12.11 -7.97 4.13
C LEU A 46 -11.01 -8.05 5.21
N GLY A 47 -10.88 -7.04 6.07
CA GLY A 47 -9.94 -7.03 7.20
C GLY A 47 -8.55 -6.50 6.86
N ALA A 48 -8.37 -5.85 5.71
CA ALA A 48 -7.11 -5.19 5.40
C ALA A 48 -6.85 -4.05 6.41
N THR A 49 -5.69 -4.10 7.05
CA THR A 49 -5.24 -3.07 8.01
C THR A 49 -4.11 -2.20 7.47
N ILE A 50 -3.52 -2.60 6.34
CA ILE A 50 -2.50 -1.88 5.58
C ILE A 50 -2.59 -2.34 4.12
N ILE A 51 -2.34 -1.42 3.18
CA ILE A 51 -2.28 -1.73 1.75
C ILE A 51 -0.91 -1.38 1.17
N LEU A 52 -0.52 -2.09 0.11
CA LEU A 52 0.67 -1.76 -0.68
C LEU A 52 0.24 -1.03 -1.94
N SER A 53 0.85 0.12 -2.25
CA SER A 53 0.57 0.88 -3.47
C SER A 53 1.82 0.99 -4.34
N ASN A 54 1.68 0.60 -5.60
CA ASN A 54 2.81 0.60 -6.52
C ASN A 54 3.07 1.99 -7.12
N THR A 55 4.24 2.56 -6.83
CA THR A 55 4.61 3.91 -7.25
C THR A 55 4.92 4.01 -8.73
N TYR A 56 5.49 2.98 -9.35
CA TYR A 56 5.77 2.97 -10.80
C TYR A 56 4.50 3.22 -11.62
N HIS A 57 3.44 2.48 -11.33
CA HIS A 57 2.16 2.64 -12.01
C HIS A 57 1.51 3.98 -11.72
N LEU A 58 1.50 4.42 -10.46
CA LEU A 58 0.95 5.73 -10.07
C LEU A 58 1.66 6.89 -10.75
N PHE A 59 2.99 6.80 -10.89
CA PHE A 59 3.81 7.81 -11.56
C PHE A 59 3.48 7.89 -13.06
N LEU A 60 3.29 6.77 -13.74
CA LEU A 60 2.91 6.75 -15.15
C LEU A 60 1.47 7.19 -15.37
N ARG A 61 0.53 6.67 -14.57
CA ARG A 61 -0.90 6.98 -14.60
C ARG A 61 -1.49 6.77 -13.20
N PRO A 62 -2.07 7.80 -12.56
CA PRO A 62 -2.52 9.06 -13.14
C PRO A 62 -1.45 10.17 -13.21
N GLY A 63 -0.27 9.96 -12.62
CA GLY A 63 0.80 10.95 -12.51
C GLY A 63 0.72 11.80 -11.24
N LEU A 64 1.85 12.39 -10.86
CA LEU A 64 1.99 13.12 -9.59
C LEU A 64 1.09 14.37 -9.52
N ASP A 65 0.86 15.05 -10.64
CA ASP A 65 0.04 16.27 -10.65
C ASP A 65 -1.43 15.96 -10.31
N VAL A 66 -1.95 14.83 -10.78
CA VAL A 66 -3.30 14.38 -10.43
C VAL A 66 -3.36 14.02 -8.96
N LEU A 67 -2.37 13.30 -8.43
CA LEU A 67 -2.31 12.97 -7.01
C LEU A 67 -2.24 14.22 -6.13
N LYS A 68 -1.45 15.24 -6.52
CA LYS A 68 -1.37 16.52 -5.82
C LYS A 68 -2.71 17.25 -5.82
N LYS A 69 -3.42 17.29 -6.95
CA LYS A 69 -4.78 17.87 -7.05
C LYS A 69 -5.78 17.19 -6.12
N HIS A 70 -5.61 15.89 -5.88
CA HIS A 70 -6.43 15.10 -4.95
C HIS A 70 -5.93 15.15 -3.51
N LYS A 71 -4.99 16.04 -3.14
CA LYS A 71 -4.40 16.13 -1.79
C LYS A 71 -3.67 14.86 -1.36
N GLY A 72 -3.08 14.14 -2.30
CA GLY A 72 -2.24 12.98 -2.07
C GLY A 72 -2.95 11.64 -2.27
N LEU A 73 -2.21 10.56 -2.01
CA LEU A 73 -2.61 9.20 -2.36
C LEU A 73 -3.80 8.68 -1.54
N HIS A 74 -3.84 8.98 -0.23
CA HIS A 74 -4.94 8.55 0.64
C HIS A 74 -6.30 9.06 0.12
N ALA A 75 -6.39 10.34 -0.19
CA ALA A 75 -7.60 10.96 -0.70
C ALA A 75 -7.93 10.50 -2.13
N PHE A 76 -6.92 10.31 -2.99
CA PHE A 76 -7.13 9.73 -4.32
C PHE A 76 -7.71 8.31 -4.26
N MET A 77 -7.21 7.47 -3.36
CA MET A 77 -7.66 6.08 -3.19
C MET A 77 -8.89 5.93 -2.29
N GLN A 78 -9.35 7.02 -1.67
CA GLN A 78 -10.37 7.00 -0.59
C GLN A 78 -10.02 6.02 0.54
N TRP A 79 -8.73 5.88 0.84
CA TRP A 79 -8.21 5.00 1.89
C TRP A 79 -7.66 5.83 3.03
N SER A 80 -8.20 5.62 4.24
CA SER A 80 -7.80 6.37 5.44
C SER A 80 -6.77 5.64 6.30
N GLY A 81 -6.44 4.38 5.98
CA GLY A 81 -5.52 3.55 6.75
C GLY A 81 -4.06 3.70 6.32
N PRO A 82 -3.15 2.92 6.92
CA PRO A 82 -1.75 2.85 6.49
C PRO A 82 -1.60 2.44 5.03
N ILE A 83 -0.68 3.09 4.32
CA ILE A 83 -0.24 2.75 2.97
C ILE A 83 1.27 2.55 2.98
N LEU A 84 1.74 1.42 2.45
CA LEU A 84 3.14 1.22 2.09
C LEU A 84 3.30 1.49 0.60
N THR A 85 4.14 2.46 0.24
CA THR A 85 4.54 2.70 -1.15
C THR A 85 5.86 2.02 -1.43
N ASP A 86 5.94 1.23 -2.49
CA ASP A 86 7.23 0.71 -2.99
C ASP A 86 8.01 1.81 -3.73
N SER A 87 9.25 1.54 -4.12
CA SER A 87 10.08 2.49 -4.86
C SER A 87 9.87 2.46 -6.38
N GLY A 88 9.16 1.45 -6.90
CA GLY A 88 8.98 1.22 -8.33
C GLY A 88 10.22 0.68 -9.07
N GLY A 89 11.36 0.55 -8.40
CA GLY A 89 12.62 0.12 -9.02
C GLY A 89 12.57 -1.30 -9.61
N TYR A 90 11.79 -2.19 -8.99
CA TYR A 90 11.59 -3.55 -9.51
C TYR A 90 10.93 -3.53 -10.89
N GLN A 91 9.88 -2.72 -11.08
CA GLN A 91 9.18 -2.59 -12.37
C GLN A 91 10.04 -1.93 -13.43
N VAL A 92 10.81 -0.89 -13.05
CA VAL A 92 11.77 -0.26 -13.97
C VAL A 92 12.76 -1.28 -14.50
N PHE A 93 13.32 -2.13 -13.63
CA PHE A 93 14.28 -3.15 -14.01
C PHE A 93 13.66 -4.30 -14.81
N SER A 94 12.49 -4.80 -14.42
CA SER A 94 11.86 -5.96 -15.05
C SER A 94 11.29 -5.64 -16.43
N LEU A 95 10.76 -4.44 -16.64
CA LEU A 95 10.22 -4.00 -17.93
C LEU A 95 11.32 -3.57 -18.92
N ALA A 96 12.49 -3.13 -18.44
CA ALA A 96 13.63 -2.83 -19.30
C ALA A 96 14.16 -4.07 -20.05
N LYS A 97 13.95 -5.27 -19.50
CA LYS A 97 14.35 -6.55 -20.14
C LYS A 97 13.33 -7.10 -21.14
N MET A 98 12.11 -6.56 -21.17
CA MET A 98 11.05 -6.96 -22.11
C MET A 98 11.01 -6.08 -23.37
N ARG A 99 12.06 -5.29 -23.61
CA ARG A 99 12.27 -4.50 -24.82
C ARG A 99 13.42 -5.06 -25.64
#